data_AF-A0A543DA74-F1
#
_entry.id   AF-A0A543DA74-F1
#
_cell.length_a   1.000
_cell.length_b   1.000
_cell.length_c   1.000
_cell.angle_alpha   90.00
_cell.angle_beta   90.00
_cell.angle_gamma   90.00
#
_symmetry.space_group_name_H-M   'P 1'
#
loop_
_entity.id
_entity.type
_entity.pdbx_description
1 polymer ?
#
loop_
_entity_poly.entity_id
_entity_poly.type
_entity_poly.pdbx_seq_one_letter_code
_entity_poly.pdbx_strand_id
1 'polypeptide(L)'
;MSAVRRPVIVGLARGAGTSTLAAALHATDGGLLRPGAAGEADVLLCPSDAASVGHAARLARAPAGPRPVLVLAQAPGPPAAPPRAIHGFAAVLALPHLARWAGTDDRATAAAVLAFPPDALPPDVASYAAALRRVVDVLTGSGMLDRLAPPLVSRPAAAVLRIGLQPLPRPVATAAPTTLAATTAPTTTAPVPRWVGPRSEPDDDTLEAGPPPLAAGRAG
;
A
#
# COMPACT_ATOMS: atom_id res chain seq x y z
N MET A 1 14.74 10.25 28.86
CA MET A 1 14.08 10.48 27.56
C MET A 1 12.98 9.43 27.44
N SER A 2 11.71 9.83 27.34
CA SER A 2 10.63 8.87 27.07
C SER A 2 10.86 8.24 25.70
N ALA A 3 10.83 6.92 25.61
CA ALA A 3 10.93 6.24 24.33
C ALA A 3 9.66 6.54 23.52
N VAL A 4 9.80 7.22 22.39
CA VAL A 4 8.70 7.47 21.45
C VAL A 4 8.25 6.11 20.90
N ARG A 5 6.95 5.79 20.98
CA ARG A 5 6.47 4.51 20.44
C ARG A 5 6.49 4.52 18.92
N ARG A 6 6.66 3.34 18.33
CA ARG A 6 6.42 3.16 16.90
C ARG A 6 4.92 3.15 16.61
N PRO A 7 4.41 3.96 15.67
CA PRO A 7 3.00 3.92 15.32
C PRO A 7 2.64 2.59 14.65
N VAL A 8 1.39 2.17 14.75
CA VAL A 8 0.86 0.97 14.06
C VAL A 8 0.06 1.39 12.83
N ILE A 9 0.41 0.82 11.68
CA ILE A 9 -0.27 1.06 10.40
C ILE A 9 -1.00 -0.21 9.96
N VAL A 10 -2.28 -0.09 9.64
CA VAL A 10 -3.08 -1.20 9.10
C VAL A 10 -3.78 -0.79 7.81
N GLY A 11 -3.89 -1.72 6.87
CA GLY A 11 -4.62 -1.53 5.61
C GLY A 11 -6.08 -1.93 5.72
N LEU A 12 -6.97 -1.25 4.99
CA LEU A 12 -8.38 -1.65 4.82
C LEU A 12 -8.60 -2.59 3.63
N ALA A 13 -7.63 -2.66 2.71
CA ALA A 13 -7.67 -3.53 1.54
C ALA A 13 -6.28 -4.12 1.27
N ARG A 14 -6.25 -5.25 0.57
CA ARG A 14 -5.00 -5.84 0.07
C ARG A 14 -4.38 -4.93 -0.99
N GLY A 15 -3.05 -4.89 -1.04
CA GLY A 15 -2.33 -4.11 -2.05
C GLY A 15 -2.37 -2.59 -1.85
N ALA A 16 -2.94 -2.09 -0.75
CA ALA A 16 -3.00 -0.64 -0.48
C ALA A 16 -1.62 0.01 -0.20
N GLY A 17 -0.56 -0.80 -0.05
CA GLY A 17 0.79 -0.32 0.24
C GLY A 17 1.14 -0.21 1.73
N THR A 18 0.44 -0.94 2.61
CA THR A 18 0.60 -0.85 4.08
C THR A 18 2.04 -1.09 4.52
N SER A 19 2.68 -2.15 4.02
CA SER A 19 4.06 -2.47 4.37
C SER A 19 5.06 -1.42 3.89
N THR A 20 4.81 -0.82 2.72
CA THR A 20 5.65 0.26 2.16
C THR A 20 5.52 1.54 2.98
N LEU A 21 4.29 1.93 3.34
CA LEU A 21 4.04 3.08 4.20
C LEU A 21 4.62 2.86 5.61
N ALA A 22 4.49 1.65 6.15
CA ALA A 22 5.08 1.29 7.43
C ALA A 22 6.61 1.37 7.41
N ALA A 23 7.25 0.90 6.33
CA ALA A 23 8.68 1.05 6.14
C ALA A 23 9.10 2.54 6.06
N ALA A 24 8.37 3.34 5.29
CA ALA A 24 8.64 4.78 5.11
C ALA A 24 8.55 5.60 6.40
N LEU A 25 7.64 5.22 7.31
CA LEU A 25 7.45 5.88 8.60
C LEU A 25 8.19 5.19 9.75
N HIS A 26 9.01 4.17 9.47
CA HIS A 26 9.63 3.29 10.47
C HIS A 26 8.64 2.76 11.53
N ALA A 27 7.42 2.49 11.07
CA ALA A 27 6.27 2.10 11.86
C ALA A 27 6.13 0.56 11.92
N THR A 28 5.21 0.09 12.76
CA THR A 28 4.83 -1.33 12.81
C THR A 28 3.78 -1.61 11.73
N ASP A 29 4.08 -2.55 10.84
CA ASP A 29 3.10 -3.10 9.89
C ASP A 29 2.15 -4.06 10.61
N GLY A 30 0.90 -3.65 10.78
CA GLY A 30 -0.16 -4.47 11.35
C GLY A 30 -0.94 -5.29 10.30
N GLY A 31 -0.58 -5.18 9.02
CA GLY A 31 -1.21 -5.92 7.93
C GLY A 31 -2.62 -5.42 7.61
N LEU A 32 -3.55 -6.34 7.31
CA LEU A 32 -4.94 -6.02 7.04
C LEU A 32 -5.73 -5.86 8.34
N LEU A 33 -6.57 -4.83 8.42
CA LEU A 33 -7.44 -4.58 9.56
C LEU A 33 -8.30 -5.81 9.87
N ARG A 34 -8.22 -6.28 11.12
CA ARG A 34 -9.07 -7.36 11.62
C ARG A 34 -10.39 -6.79 12.14
N PRO A 35 -11.50 -7.53 12.04
CA PRO A 35 -12.76 -7.13 12.66
C PRO A 35 -12.56 -6.80 14.16
N GLY A 36 -13.04 -5.64 14.60
CA GLY A 36 -12.94 -5.19 15.99
C GLY A 36 -11.59 -4.60 16.41
N ALA A 37 -10.55 -4.64 15.57
CA ALA A 37 -9.20 -4.16 15.91
C ALA A 37 -8.92 -2.71 15.48
N ALA A 38 -9.94 -1.93 15.13
CA ALA A 38 -9.76 -0.57 14.62
C ALA A 38 -9.11 0.39 15.63
N GLY A 39 -9.32 0.14 16.94
CA GLY A 39 -8.74 0.94 18.01
C GLY A 39 -7.24 0.72 18.25
N GLU A 40 -6.65 -0.31 17.63
CA GLU A 40 -5.21 -0.61 17.74
C GLU A 40 -4.37 0.14 16.69
N ALA A 41 -5.01 0.70 15.67
CA ALA A 41 -4.33 1.39 14.58
C ALA A 41 -4.09 2.87 14.91
N ASP A 42 -2.88 3.35 14.67
CA ASP A 42 -2.58 4.78 14.67
C ASP A 42 -2.87 5.38 13.29
N VAL A 43 -2.61 4.60 12.23
CA VAL A 43 -2.85 4.97 10.84
C VAL A 43 -3.64 3.87 10.13
N LEU A 44 -4.72 4.26 9.45
CA LEU A 44 -5.49 3.40 8.56
C LEU A 44 -5.18 3.77 7.12
N LEU A 45 -4.68 2.80 6.34
CA LEU A 45 -4.41 2.97 4.92
C LEU A 45 -5.56 2.39 4.10
N CYS A 46 -6.15 3.22 3.26
CA CYS A 46 -7.35 2.92 2.51
C CYS A 46 -7.11 3.28 1.04
N PRO A 47 -7.42 2.40 0.06
CA PRO A 47 -7.48 2.86 -1.32
C PRO A 47 -8.54 3.96 -1.47
N SER A 48 -8.34 4.87 -2.42
CA SER A 48 -9.23 6.02 -2.62
C SER A 48 -10.58 5.67 -3.27
N ASP A 49 -10.91 4.39 -3.48
CA ASP A 49 -12.16 3.97 -4.08
C ASP A 49 -13.36 4.13 -3.12
N ALA A 50 -14.55 4.31 -3.68
CA ALA A 50 -15.76 4.61 -2.92
C ALA A 50 -16.15 3.50 -1.92
N ALA A 51 -15.87 2.22 -2.23
CA ALA A 51 -16.21 1.11 -1.35
C ALA A 51 -15.31 1.10 -0.11
N SER A 52 -14.00 1.27 -0.31
CA SER A 52 -13.00 1.37 0.77
C SER A 52 -13.23 2.60 1.65
N VAL A 53 -13.51 3.76 1.03
CA VAL A 53 -13.87 4.99 1.75
C VAL A 53 -15.16 4.81 2.57
N GLY A 54 -16.18 4.18 1.98
CA GLY A 54 -17.41 3.85 2.70
C GLY A 54 -17.16 2.91 3.88
N HIS A 55 -16.22 1.97 3.75
CA HIS A 55 -15.79 1.11 4.84
C HIS A 55 -15.09 1.88 5.95
N ALA A 56 -14.15 2.76 5.61
CA ALA A 56 -13.47 3.64 6.56
C ALA A 56 -14.48 4.51 7.33
N ALA A 57 -15.44 5.12 6.64
CA ALA A 57 -16.48 5.94 7.27
C ALA A 57 -17.35 5.16 8.27
N ARG A 58 -17.59 3.86 8.04
CA ARG A 58 -18.29 3.00 9.01
C ARG A 58 -17.46 2.76 10.27
N LEU A 59 -16.15 2.53 10.11
CA LEU A 59 -15.23 2.34 11.24
C LEU A 59 -15.13 3.60 12.11
N ALA A 60 -15.16 4.78 11.49
CA ALA A 60 -15.09 6.06 12.17
C ALA A 60 -16.28 6.35 13.09
N ARG A 61 -17.40 5.63 12.92
CA ARG A 61 -18.60 5.74 13.76
C ARG A 61 -18.50 4.93 15.06
N ALA A 62 -17.49 4.08 15.21
CA ALA A 62 -17.29 3.32 16.44
C ALA A 62 -16.82 4.26 17.58
N PRO A 63 -17.54 4.33 18.72
CA PRO A 63 -17.19 5.24 19.80
C PRO A 63 -16.13 4.64 20.74
N ALA A 64 -15.47 5.55 21.46
CA ALA A 64 -14.51 5.35 22.54
C ALA A 64 -13.10 4.91 22.10
N GLY A 65 -12.31 5.90 21.72
CA GLY A 65 -10.88 5.73 21.52
C GLY A 65 -10.25 6.95 20.89
N PRO A 66 -8.92 7.01 20.91
CA PRO A 66 -8.20 7.96 20.10
C PRO A 66 -8.47 7.74 18.61
N ARG A 67 -8.63 8.84 17.87
CA ARG A 67 -8.99 8.79 16.45
C ARG A 67 -7.76 8.49 15.59
N PRO A 68 -7.77 7.46 14.73
CA PRO A 68 -6.68 7.20 13.80
C PRO A 68 -6.56 8.26 12.72
N VAL A 69 -5.38 8.33 12.09
CA VAL A 69 -5.18 9.07 10.84
C VAL A 69 -5.63 8.18 9.69
N LEU A 70 -6.54 8.67 8.85
CA LEU A 70 -6.91 7.97 7.61
C LEU A 70 -6.01 8.47 6.47
N VAL A 71 -5.31 7.56 5.82
CA VAL A 71 -4.49 7.82 4.65
C VAL A 71 -5.14 7.17 3.44
N LEU A 72 -5.44 7.99 2.43
CA LEU A 72 -6.04 7.56 1.17
C LEU A 72 -4.93 7.33 0.14
N ALA A 73 -4.63 6.07 -0.15
CA ALA A 73 -3.73 5.67 -1.23
C ALA A 73 -4.40 5.99 -2.56
N GLN A 74 -3.87 6.99 -3.27
CA GLN A 74 -4.41 7.40 -4.56
C GLN A 74 -4.12 6.32 -5.63
N ALA A 75 -5.05 6.19 -6.55
CA ALA A 75 -4.83 5.44 -7.79
C ALA A 75 -3.93 6.24 -8.76
N PRO A 76 -3.33 5.60 -9.78
CA PRO A 76 -2.70 6.32 -10.87
C PRO A 76 -3.68 7.31 -11.51
N GLY A 77 -3.26 8.55 -11.70
CA GLY A 77 -4.10 9.60 -12.30
C GLY A 77 -3.97 10.95 -11.60
N PRO A 78 -4.77 11.94 -12.00
CA PRO A 78 -4.78 13.25 -11.37
C PRO A 78 -5.19 13.13 -9.90
N PRO A 79 -4.60 13.94 -9.00
CA PRO A 79 -4.89 13.86 -7.58
C PRO A 79 -6.37 14.17 -7.33
N ALA A 80 -7.11 13.19 -6.82
CA ALA A 80 -8.46 13.44 -6.35
C ALA A 80 -8.39 14.14 -4.99
N ALA A 81 -9.15 15.23 -4.84
CA ALA A 81 -9.31 15.85 -3.53
C ALA A 81 -9.93 14.82 -2.56
N PRO A 82 -9.43 14.73 -1.31
CA PRO A 82 -10.00 13.80 -0.34
C PRO A 82 -11.48 14.11 -0.11
N PRO A 83 -12.33 13.09 0.08
CA PRO A 83 -13.75 13.30 0.34
C PRO A 83 -13.90 14.11 1.62
N ARG A 84 -14.50 15.30 1.53
CA ARG A 84 -14.64 16.23 2.68
C ARG A 84 -15.55 15.70 3.80
N ALA A 85 -16.30 14.62 3.55
CA ALA A 85 -17.38 14.15 4.41
C ALA A 85 -16.98 13.03 5.41
N ILE A 86 -15.70 12.65 5.49
CA ILE A 86 -15.27 11.58 6.40
C ILE A 86 -14.89 12.18 7.76
N HIS A 87 -15.80 12.05 8.73
CA HIS A 87 -15.58 12.44 10.13
C HIS A 87 -15.15 11.24 10.97
N GLY A 88 -14.63 11.49 12.19
CA GLY A 88 -14.25 10.44 13.15
C GLY A 88 -12.77 10.02 13.10
N PHE A 89 -11.98 10.64 12.23
CA PHE A 89 -10.51 10.50 12.17
C PHE A 89 -9.82 11.72 12.78
N ALA A 90 -8.55 11.59 13.15
CA ALA A 90 -7.71 12.73 13.56
C ALA A 90 -7.39 13.64 12.37
N ALA A 91 -7.10 13.02 11.22
CA ALA A 91 -6.99 13.68 9.93
C ALA A 91 -7.31 12.70 8.80
N VAL A 92 -7.63 13.24 7.62
CA VAL A 92 -7.76 12.48 6.37
C VAL A 92 -6.75 13.06 5.38
N LEU A 93 -5.78 12.27 4.95
CA LEU A 93 -4.68 12.69 4.10
C LEU A 93 -4.64 11.86 2.83
N ALA A 94 -4.34 12.48 1.69
CA ALA A 94 -4.07 11.76 0.45
C ALA A 94 -2.58 11.41 0.36
N LEU A 95 -2.28 10.18 -0.03
CA LEU A 95 -0.94 9.70 -0.31
C LEU A 95 -0.78 9.52 -1.83
N PRO A 96 0.10 10.29 -2.48
CA PRO A 96 0.32 10.17 -3.93
C PRO A 96 0.73 8.76 -4.35
N HIS A 97 0.28 8.33 -5.52
CA HIS A 97 0.73 7.09 -6.14
C HIS A 97 2.16 7.24 -6.68
N LEU A 98 3.06 6.31 -6.32
CA LEU A 98 4.40 6.22 -6.91
C LEU A 98 4.46 5.06 -7.89
N ALA A 99 4.29 5.37 -9.17
CA ALA A 99 4.30 4.36 -10.25
C ALA A 99 5.58 3.51 -10.24
N ARG A 100 6.72 4.12 -9.88
CA ARG A 100 8.02 3.43 -9.79
C ARG A 100 8.11 2.33 -8.72
N TRP A 101 7.21 2.35 -7.74
CA TRP A 101 7.16 1.34 -6.67
C TRP A 101 6.05 0.31 -6.90
N ALA A 102 5.30 0.43 -8.01
CA ALA A 102 4.24 -0.50 -8.31
C ALA A 102 4.84 -1.86 -8.72
N GLY A 103 4.54 -2.91 -7.96
CA GLY A 103 4.97 -4.29 -8.26
C GLY A 103 6.39 -4.64 -7.81
N THR A 104 7.10 -3.73 -7.15
CA THR A 104 8.46 -3.91 -6.64
C THR A 104 8.49 -3.89 -5.10
N ASP A 105 9.42 -4.64 -4.48
CA ASP A 105 9.65 -4.56 -3.03
C ASP A 105 10.57 -3.37 -2.69
N ASP A 106 10.02 -2.17 -2.73
CA ASP A 106 10.74 -0.91 -2.50
C ASP A 106 10.76 -0.47 -1.02
N ARG A 107 10.61 -1.40 -0.06
CA ARG A 107 10.57 -1.04 1.37
C ARG A 107 11.83 -0.36 1.87
N ALA A 108 13.01 -0.80 1.40
CA ALA A 108 14.28 -0.17 1.77
C ALA A 108 14.38 1.26 1.22
N THR A 109 13.98 1.45 -0.05
CA THR A 109 13.91 2.77 -0.70
C THR A 109 12.94 3.68 0.04
N ALA A 110 11.75 3.18 0.37
CA ALA A 110 10.70 3.91 1.07
C ALA A 110 11.16 4.38 2.45
N ALA A 111 11.87 3.53 3.20
CA ALA A 111 12.44 3.87 4.50
C ALA A 111 13.48 5.00 4.45
N ALA A 112 14.13 5.21 3.31
CA ALA A 112 15.14 6.27 3.15
C ALA A 112 14.55 7.62 2.72
N VAL A 113 13.31 7.67 2.23
CA VAL A 113 12.73 8.88 1.60
C VAL A 113 12.78 10.11 2.51
N LEU A 114 12.49 9.94 3.80
CA LEU A 114 12.49 11.06 4.76
C LEU A 114 13.89 11.52 5.17
N ALA A 115 14.95 10.76 4.85
CA ALA A 115 16.34 11.12 5.14
C ALA A 115 16.93 12.08 4.12
N PHE A 116 16.33 12.21 2.93
CA PHE A 116 16.80 13.11 1.89
C PHE A 116 16.09 14.48 1.95
N PRO A 117 16.80 15.56 1.60
CA PRO A 117 16.16 16.86 1.44
C PRO A 117 15.27 16.87 0.19
N PRO A 118 14.16 17.64 0.18
CA PRO A 118 13.12 17.54 -0.85
C PRO A 118 13.62 17.92 -2.26
N ASP A 119 14.62 18.79 -2.35
CA ASP A 119 15.31 19.25 -3.57
C ASP A 119 16.25 18.19 -4.17
N ALA A 120 16.65 17.17 -3.40
CA ALA A 120 17.43 16.03 -3.90
C ALA A 120 16.57 14.85 -4.37
N LEU A 121 15.25 14.91 -4.17
CA LEU A 121 14.32 13.84 -4.53
C LEU A 121 13.73 14.06 -5.94
N PRO A 122 13.46 12.98 -6.70
CA PRO A 122 12.62 13.06 -7.87
C PRO A 122 11.25 13.70 -7.54
N PRO A 123 10.63 14.48 -8.45
CA PRO A 123 9.42 15.26 -8.13
C PRO A 123 8.24 14.44 -7.58
N ASP A 124 8.04 13.23 -8.10
CA ASP A 124 7.04 12.27 -7.64
C ASP A 124 7.33 11.82 -6.20
N VAL A 125 8.59 11.45 -5.92
CA VAL A 125 9.05 11.05 -4.58
C VAL A 125 9.02 12.22 -3.60
N ALA A 126 9.30 13.44 -4.03
CA ALA A 126 9.21 14.64 -3.21
C ALA A 126 7.75 14.91 -2.77
N SER A 127 6.78 14.73 -3.67
CA SER A 127 5.35 14.84 -3.36
C SER A 127 4.92 13.78 -2.33
N TYR A 128 5.38 12.54 -2.51
CA TYR A 128 5.16 11.46 -1.54
C TYR A 128 5.80 11.79 -0.18
N ALA A 129 7.04 12.26 -0.16
CA ALA A 129 7.75 12.68 1.07
C ALA A 129 7.01 13.80 1.81
N ALA A 130 6.46 14.78 1.08
CA ALA A 130 5.66 15.84 1.67
C ALA A 130 4.38 15.30 2.33
N ALA A 131 3.71 14.32 1.71
CA ALA A 131 2.55 13.66 2.31
C ALA A 131 2.94 12.88 3.57
N LEU A 132 4.08 12.16 3.58
CA LEU A 132 4.59 11.48 4.77
C LEU A 132 4.87 12.45 5.93
N ARG A 133 5.49 13.61 5.65
CA ARG A 133 5.74 14.64 6.68
C ARG A 133 4.44 15.13 7.31
N ARG A 134 3.38 15.35 6.52
CA ARG A 134 2.04 15.69 7.05
C ARG A 134 1.47 14.59 7.95
N VAL A 135 1.68 13.31 7.61
CA VAL A 135 1.27 12.20 8.49
C VAL A 135 2.02 12.27 9.82
N VAL A 136 3.34 12.48 9.79
CA VAL A 136 4.17 12.62 11.00
C VAL A 136 3.73 13.81 11.86
N ASP A 137 3.44 14.96 11.24
CA ASP A 137 2.98 16.16 11.95
C ASP A 137 1.66 15.89 12.68
N VAL A 138 0.71 15.21 12.02
CA VAL A 138 -0.58 14.84 12.64
C VAL A 138 -0.39 13.82 13.76
N LEU A 139 0.45 12.80 13.57
CA LEU A 139 0.72 11.79 14.60
C LEU A 139 1.36 12.42 15.84
N THR A 140 2.29 13.36 15.63
CA THR A 140 2.95 14.10 16.72
C THR A 140 1.96 15.04 17.41
N GLY A 141 1.22 15.85 16.64
CA GLY A 141 0.26 16.81 17.19
C GLY A 141 -0.94 16.19 17.91
N SER A 142 -1.29 14.93 17.61
CA SER A 142 -2.39 14.22 18.27
C SER A 142 -1.98 13.48 19.55
N GLY A 143 -0.71 13.55 19.96
CA GLY A 143 -0.16 12.74 21.06
C GLY A 143 -0.20 11.23 20.75
N MET A 144 -0.38 10.87 19.48
CA MET A 144 -0.38 9.50 19.02
C MET A 144 0.99 8.85 19.13
N LEU A 145 2.07 9.54 19.46
CA LEU A 145 3.36 8.88 19.68
C LEU A 145 3.70 8.70 21.16
N ASP A 146 2.97 9.39 22.05
CA ASP A 146 3.23 9.43 23.49
C ASP A 146 2.47 8.39 24.31
N ARG A 147 1.45 7.75 23.74
CA ARG A 147 0.72 6.70 24.46
C ARG A 147 1.65 5.56 24.81
N LEU A 148 1.49 5.06 26.03
CA LEU A 148 1.98 3.76 26.44
C LEU A 148 1.46 2.75 25.41
N ALA A 149 2.37 1.98 24.82
CA ALA A 149 2.04 1.01 23.79
C ALA A 149 0.83 0.18 24.25
N PRO A 150 -0.22 0.01 23.42
CA PRO A 150 -1.27 -0.94 23.74
C PRO A 150 -0.61 -2.29 24.03
N PRO A 151 -1.05 -3.04 25.06
CA PRO A 151 -0.50 -4.35 25.32
C PRO A 151 -0.59 -5.13 24.01
N LEU A 152 0.56 -5.61 23.52
CA LEU A 152 0.68 -6.36 22.28
C LEU A 152 -0.35 -7.49 22.34
N VAL A 153 -1.52 -7.31 21.74
CA VAL A 153 -2.57 -8.31 21.76
C VAL A 153 -2.03 -9.44 20.89
N SER A 154 -1.61 -10.49 21.60
CA SER A 154 -1.01 -11.72 21.15
C SER A 154 -0.95 -11.83 19.64
N ARG A 155 0.20 -11.45 19.07
CA ARG A 155 0.62 -11.98 17.77
C ARG A 155 0.39 -13.49 17.90
N PRO A 156 -0.44 -14.14 17.06
CA PRO A 156 -0.37 -15.59 16.98
C PRO A 156 1.08 -15.87 16.61
N ALA A 157 1.82 -16.42 17.58
CA ALA A 157 3.20 -16.76 17.38
C ALA A 157 3.22 -17.65 16.14
N ALA A 158 4.09 -17.33 15.18
CA ALA A 158 4.47 -18.23 14.10
C ALA A 158 5.20 -19.49 14.64
N ALA A 159 4.84 -19.97 15.84
CA ALA A 159 5.24 -21.22 16.43
C ALA A 159 4.57 -22.42 15.74
N VAL A 160 3.42 -22.22 15.06
CA VAL A 160 2.71 -23.33 14.40
C VAL A 160 3.36 -23.76 13.07
N LEU A 161 4.21 -22.93 12.45
CA LEU A 161 4.97 -23.35 11.25
C LEU A 161 6.32 -24.02 11.55
N ARG A 162 6.68 -24.23 12.83
CA ARG A 162 7.85 -25.03 13.20
C ARG A 162 7.52 -26.49 13.53
N ILE A 163 6.24 -26.85 13.64
CA ILE A 163 5.80 -28.24 13.82
C ILE A 163 5.55 -28.83 12.42
N GLY A 164 6.62 -29.13 11.69
CA GLY A 164 6.49 -29.73 10.36
C GLY A 164 7.80 -29.89 9.58
N LEU A 165 8.83 -29.12 9.91
CA LEU A 165 10.18 -29.32 9.37
C LEU A 165 11.06 -30.12 10.35
N GLN A 166 10.52 -31.22 10.87
CA GLN A 166 11.37 -32.29 11.40
C GLN A 166 12.06 -32.95 10.19
N PRO A 167 13.40 -32.89 10.08
CA PRO A 167 14.10 -33.64 9.04
C PRO A 167 13.82 -35.13 9.26
N LEU A 168 13.19 -35.78 8.28
CA LEU A 168 13.05 -37.24 8.25
C LEU A 168 14.45 -37.87 8.40
N PRO A 169 14.64 -38.87 9.29
CA PRO A 169 15.88 -39.62 9.35
C PRO A 169 16.12 -40.28 7.98
N ARG A 170 17.22 -39.89 7.33
CA ARG A 170 17.70 -40.54 6.11
C ARG A 170 17.91 -42.02 6.39
N PRO A 171 17.28 -42.94 5.64
CA PRO A 171 17.73 -44.32 5.61
C PRO A 171 19.12 -44.35 4.97
N VAL A 172 20.09 -44.91 5.71
CA VAL A 172 21.42 -45.24 5.21
C VAL A 172 21.25 -46.40 4.24
N ALA A 173 21.26 -46.10 2.93
CA ALA A 173 21.30 -47.10 1.89
C ALA A 173 22.75 -47.49 1.63
N THR A 174 23.06 -48.74 1.99
CA THR A 174 24.30 -49.46 1.73
C THR A 174 24.65 -49.44 0.24
N ALA A 175 25.92 -49.18 -0.06
CA ALA A 175 26.46 -49.15 -1.41
C ALA A 175 26.53 -50.55 -2.05
N ALA A 176 26.28 -50.61 -3.36
CA ALA A 176 26.87 -51.58 -4.28
C ALA A 176 26.92 -50.99 -5.71
N PRO A 177 27.84 -51.47 -6.57
CA PRO A 177 28.46 -50.64 -7.60
C PRO A 177 27.97 -50.91 -9.04
N THR A 178 28.35 -49.99 -9.95
CA THR A 178 28.53 -50.17 -11.40
C THR A 178 27.24 -50.39 -12.20
N THR A 179 26.93 -49.58 -13.23
CA THR A 179 27.39 -49.82 -14.61
C THR A 179 27.14 -48.60 -15.49
N LEU A 180 28.09 -48.33 -16.38
CA LEU A 180 28.05 -47.39 -17.50
C LEU A 180 26.81 -47.60 -18.40
N ALA A 181 26.17 -46.51 -18.81
CA ALA A 181 25.57 -46.39 -20.14
C ALA A 181 25.45 -44.91 -20.54
N ALA A 182 26.19 -44.55 -21.58
CA ALA A 182 26.00 -43.31 -22.32
C ALA A 182 24.62 -43.30 -22.98
N THR A 183 23.93 -42.16 -22.99
CA THR A 183 22.91 -41.85 -24.01
C THR A 183 22.79 -40.33 -24.15
N THR A 184 22.84 -39.95 -25.42
CA THR A 184 22.89 -38.63 -26.04
C THR A 184 21.65 -37.77 -25.82
N ALA A 185 21.88 -36.46 -25.90
CA ALA A 185 20.89 -35.38 -25.86
C ALA A 185 19.78 -35.50 -26.92
N PRO A 186 18.69 -34.75 -26.74
CA PRO A 186 18.31 -33.83 -27.81
C PRO A 186 18.20 -32.37 -27.34
N THR A 187 18.91 -31.52 -28.05
CA THR A 187 18.76 -30.06 -28.10
C THR A 187 17.39 -29.73 -28.70
N THR A 188 16.45 -29.27 -27.88
CA THR A 188 15.20 -28.67 -28.35
C THR A 188 15.39 -27.17 -28.50
N THR A 189 15.68 -26.76 -29.74
CA THR A 189 15.63 -25.37 -30.19
C THR A 189 14.16 -24.92 -30.26
N ALA A 190 13.75 -24.05 -29.35
CA ALA A 190 12.44 -23.41 -29.41
C ALA A 190 12.44 -22.26 -30.46
N PRO A 191 11.39 -22.13 -31.28
CA PRO A 191 11.29 -21.06 -32.26
C PRO A 191 11.02 -19.70 -31.61
N VAL A 192 11.76 -18.70 -32.10
CA VAL A 192 11.63 -17.28 -31.77
C VAL A 192 10.25 -16.76 -32.21
N PRO A 193 9.44 -16.12 -31.33
CA PRO A 193 8.24 -15.44 -31.77
C PRO A 193 8.62 -14.19 -32.59
N ARG A 194 8.23 -14.22 -33.87
CA ARG A 194 8.31 -13.13 -34.82
C ARG A 194 7.35 -12.02 -34.39
N TRP A 195 7.88 -10.96 -33.78
CA TRP A 195 7.14 -9.72 -33.54
C TRP A 195 6.74 -9.10 -34.88
N VAL A 196 5.45 -9.15 -35.18
CA VAL A 196 4.80 -8.40 -36.27
C VAL A 196 4.46 -7.03 -35.71
N GLY A 197 4.77 -5.98 -36.47
CA GLY A 197 4.94 -4.61 -36.01
C GLY A 197 3.68 -3.83 -35.62
N PRO A 198 3.83 -2.53 -35.32
CA PRO A 198 2.76 -1.66 -34.85
C PRO A 198 1.97 -1.08 -36.02
N ARG A 199 0.65 -1.25 -36.00
CA ARG A 199 -0.30 -0.38 -36.72
C ARG A 199 -1.58 -0.33 -35.92
N SER A 200 -1.86 0.83 -35.37
CA SER A 200 -3.19 1.44 -35.27
C SER A 200 -3.00 2.80 -34.63
N GLU A 201 -2.83 3.79 -35.50
CA GLU A 201 -3.09 5.21 -35.25
C GLU A 201 -4.60 5.34 -34.95
N PRO A 202 -5.03 5.83 -33.78
CA PRO A 202 -6.43 6.11 -33.54
C PRO A 202 -6.81 7.47 -34.14
N ASP A 203 -7.82 7.43 -35.01
CA ASP A 203 -8.49 8.56 -35.63
C ASP A 203 -8.82 9.68 -34.62
N ASP A 204 -8.37 10.87 -34.99
CA ASP A 204 -8.61 12.14 -34.33
C ASP A 204 -9.88 12.75 -34.94
N ASP A 205 -11.05 12.17 -34.62
CA ASP A 205 -12.34 12.68 -35.11
C ASP A 205 -13.43 12.42 -34.06
N THR A 206 -13.59 13.34 -33.11
CA THR A 206 -14.87 13.51 -32.42
C THR A 206 -15.12 14.97 -32.06
N LEU A 207 -15.58 15.69 -33.08
CA LEU A 207 -16.79 16.51 -33.08
C LEU A 207 -17.00 17.47 -31.90
N GLU A 208 -16.65 18.72 -32.22
CA GLU A 208 -17.12 19.96 -31.62
C GLU A 208 -18.67 20.03 -31.62
N ALA A 209 -19.31 19.59 -30.53
CA ALA A 209 -20.72 19.85 -30.29
C ALA A 209 -20.86 21.17 -29.52
N GLY A 210 -21.01 22.27 -30.27
CA GLY A 210 -21.32 23.58 -29.72
C GLY A 210 -22.65 23.56 -28.93
N PRO A 211 -22.75 24.30 -27.80
CA PRO A 211 -23.97 24.34 -27.01
C PRO A 211 -25.10 25.07 -27.76
N PRO A 212 -26.37 24.62 -27.63
CA PRO A 212 -27.50 25.30 -28.23
C PRO A 212 -27.77 26.67 -27.56
N PRO A 213 -28.29 27.65 -28.31
CA PRO A 213 -28.61 28.98 -27.76
C PRO A 213 -29.76 28.92 -26.74
N LEU A 214 -29.60 29.66 -25.66
CA LEU A 214 -30.61 29.89 -24.62
C LEU A 214 -31.85 30.55 -25.21
N ALA A 215 -33.01 29.92 -25.01
CA ALA A 215 -34.30 30.52 -25.32
C ALA A 215 -34.56 31.72 -24.38
N ALA A 216 -34.64 32.92 -24.96
CA ALA A 216 -35.09 34.12 -24.28
C ALA A 216 -36.61 34.01 -24.00
N GLY A 217 -36.96 33.67 -22.76
CA GLY A 217 -38.32 33.77 -22.27
C GLY A 217 -38.73 35.23 -22.11
N ARG A 218 -39.66 35.67 -22.97
CA ARG A 218 -40.37 36.95 -22.87
C ARG A 218 -41.28 36.96 -21.64
N ALA A 219 -41.17 38.02 -20.85
CA ALA A 219 -42.23 38.52 -19.99
C ALA A 219 -43.20 39.37 -20.84
N GLY A 220 -44.50 39.26 -20.58
CA GLY A 220 -45.55 40.07 -21.20
C GLY A 220 -46.83 39.28 -21.43
#